data_AF-A0A161M7M9-F1
#
_entry.id   AF-A0A161M7M9-F1
#
_cell.length_a   1.000
_cell.length_b   1.000
_cell.length_c   1.000
_cell.angle_alpha   90.00
_cell.angle_beta   90.00
_cell.angle_gamma   90.00
#
_symmetry.space_group_name_H-M   'P 1'
#
loop_
_entity.id
_entity.type
_entity.pdbx_description
1 polymer ?
#
loop_
_entity_poly.entity_id
_entity_poly.type
_entity_poly.pdbx_seq_one_letter_code
_entity_poly.pdbx_strand_id
1 'polypeptide(L)'
;ARDVSRGKAAVESLNKLGLKPEFHQLDIEDENSIQTFANFIKEKHGGIDVLVNNAAIAFKNDATDPFGYQAEVTLRVNYFALIKVCDILFPLLRPHARVVNVSSSAGHLLRIPSEEIRKKLAEPKLTVEELSEYMNNFIETAKRGEHEKNGWPNSAYVVSKVGVSALTRIQHQKFLQDPREDIVINHVHPGYVDTDMTSHKGPLTIEQGADAPTYAALLPEGVQSPKGDYIWFTREIVDWIDGPTPTKV
;
A
#
# COMPACT_ATOMS: atom_id res chain seq x y z
N ALA A 1 3.12 -1.23 15.28
CA ALA A 1 3.95 -2.39 14.84
C ALA A 1 3.29 -3.67 15.32
N ARG A 2 3.41 -4.79 14.59
CA ARG A 2 2.78 -6.06 14.98
C ARG A 2 3.39 -6.70 16.22
N ASP A 3 4.69 -6.52 16.38
CA ASP A 3 5.48 -7.04 17.49
C ASP A 3 5.69 -5.93 18.53
N VAL A 4 5.22 -6.16 19.76
CA VAL A 4 5.26 -5.16 20.84
C VAL A 4 6.70 -4.82 21.24
N SER A 5 7.58 -5.82 21.33
CA SER A 5 8.97 -5.63 21.74
C SER A 5 9.73 -4.80 20.71
N ARG A 6 9.60 -5.14 19.42
CA ARG A 6 10.21 -4.37 18.34
C ARG A 6 9.64 -2.96 18.23
N GLY A 7 8.33 -2.80 18.43
CA GLY A 7 7.67 -1.50 18.44
C GLY A 7 8.18 -0.58 19.56
N LYS A 8 8.29 -1.10 20.79
CA LYS A 8 8.83 -0.35 21.93
C LYS A 8 10.30 0.02 21.74
N ALA A 9 11.12 -0.90 21.24
CA ALA A 9 12.53 -0.64 20.94
C ALA A 9 12.71 0.46 19.87
N ALA A 10 11.82 0.50 18.86
CA ALA A 10 11.81 1.57 17.87
C ALA A 10 11.46 2.93 18.50
N VAL A 11 10.45 2.99 19.37
CA VAL A 11 10.11 4.21 20.12
C VAL A 11 11.27 4.68 20.99
N GLU A 12 11.93 3.78 21.73
CA GLU A 12 13.10 4.12 22.53
C GLU A 12 14.24 4.71 21.70
N SER A 13 14.47 4.15 20.50
CA SER A 13 15.48 4.64 19.57
C SER A 13 15.15 6.04 19.07
N LEU A 14 13.88 6.32 18.73
CA LEU A 14 13.43 7.64 18.33
C LEU A 14 13.45 8.65 19.49
N ASN A 15 13.15 8.22 20.71
CA ASN A 15 13.25 9.06 21.90
C ASN A 15 14.69 9.52 22.18
N LYS A 16 15.70 8.68 21.89
CA LYS A 16 17.12 9.07 21.98
C LYS A 16 17.49 10.17 20.99
N LEU A 17 16.73 10.34 19.91
CA LEU A 17 16.87 11.43 18.94
C LEU A 17 16.05 12.68 19.32
N GLY A 18 15.41 12.68 20.49
CA GLY A 18 14.56 13.80 20.96
C GLY A 18 13.14 13.81 20.40
N LEU A 19 12.76 12.81 19.60
CA LEU A 19 11.39 12.63 19.12
C LEU A 19 10.52 12.01 20.22
N LYS A 20 9.19 12.04 20.05
CA LYS A 20 8.24 11.53 21.05
C LYS A 20 7.07 10.76 20.42
N PRO A 21 7.32 9.72 19.60
CA PRO A 21 6.24 8.93 19.02
C PRO A 21 5.50 8.14 20.10
N GLU A 22 4.19 8.04 19.96
CA GLU A 22 3.40 7.09 20.74
C GLU A 22 3.42 5.70 20.09
N PHE A 23 3.29 4.65 20.91
CA PHE A 23 3.18 3.28 20.43
C PHE A 23 1.81 2.69 20.73
N HIS A 24 1.21 2.10 19.70
CA HIS A 24 0.15 1.12 19.84
C HIS A 24 0.48 -0.11 18.95
N GLN A 25 0.15 -1.30 19.44
CA GLN A 25 0.31 -2.52 18.66
C GLN A 25 -0.70 -2.53 17.51
N LEU A 26 -0.27 -3.01 16.34
CA LEU A 26 -1.13 -3.21 15.17
C LEU A 26 -0.52 -4.32 14.30
N ASP A 27 -1.23 -5.45 14.22
CA ASP A 27 -1.03 -6.47 13.20
C ASP A 27 -2.17 -6.40 12.20
N ILE A 28 -1.85 -6.12 10.94
CA ILE A 28 -2.85 -5.92 9.89
C ILE A 28 -3.51 -7.23 9.45
N GLU A 29 -2.93 -8.38 9.79
CA GLU A 29 -3.51 -9.69 9.50
C GLU A 29 -4.52 -10.13 10.57
N ASP A 30 -4.54 -9.46 11.74
CA ASP A 30 -5.44 -9.76 12.84
C ASP A 30 -6.52 -8.67 12.99
N GLU A 31 -7.75 -9.02 12.64
CA GLU A 31 -8.89 -8.11 12.69
C GLU A 31 -9.16 -7.55 14.09
N ASN A 32 -8.94 -8.35 15.15
CA ASN A 32 -9.10 -7.89 16.52
C ASN A 32 -8.02 -6.87 16.90
N SER A 33 -6.80 -7.03 16.39
CA SER A 33 -5.72 -6.05 16.54
C SER A 33 -6.09 -4.73 15.88
N ILE A 34 -6.63 -4.76 14.65
CA ILE A 34 -7.09 -3.56 13.94
C ILE A 34 -8.24 -2.88 14.72
N GLN A 35 -9.24 -3.64 15.19
CA GLN A 35 -10.37 -3.08 15.94
C GLN A 35 -9.93 -2.48 17.27
N THR A 36 -8.99 -3.12 17.97
CA THR A 36 -8.43 -2.58 19.22
C THR A 36 -7.71 -1.26 18.96
N PHE A 37 -6.90 -1.19 17.91
CA PHE A 37 -6.24 0.05 17.50
C PHE A 37 -7.25 1.13 17.09
N ALA A 38 -8.29 0.79 16.34
CA ALA A 38 -9.36 1.71 15.95
C ALA A 38 -10.08 2.31 17.17
N ASN A 39 -10.43 1.48 18.16
CA ASN A 39 -11.05 1.93 19.39
C ASN A 39 -10.14 2.87 20.18
N PHE A 40 -8.85 2.51 20.31
CA PHE A 40 -7.86 3.38 20.95
C PHE A 40 -7.77 4.75 20.28
N ILE A 41 -7.68 4.79 18.94
CA ILE A 41 -7.62 6.06 18.19
C ILE A 41 -8.88 6.88 18.39
N LYS A 42 -10.06 6.24 18.32
CA LYS A 42 -11.34 6.91 18.52
C LYS A 42 -11.47 7.50 19.93
N GLU A 43 -11.11 6.74 20.96
CA GLU A 43 -11.22 7.17 22.36
C GLU A 43 -10.20 8.25 22.71
N LYS A 44 -8.95 8.10 22.25
CA LYS A 44 -7.85 8.99 22.63
C LYS A 44 -7.73 10.24 21.76
N HIS A 45 -7.95 10.11 20.46
CA HIS A 45 -7.69 11.18 19.48
C HIS A 45 -8.95 11.64 18.73
N GLY A 46 -10.06 10.91 18.83
CA GLY A 46 -11.33 11.26 18.19
C GLY A 46 -11.38 11.00 16.68
N GLY A 47 -10.29 10.54 16.07
CA GLY A 47 -10.21 10.26 14.63
C GLY A 47 -8.78 10.24 14.10
N ILE A 48 -8.64 10.17 12.78
CA ILE A 48 -7.37 10.08 12.06
C ILE A 48 -7.27 11.23 11.05
N ASP A 49 -6.21 12.05 11.18
CA ASP A 49 -5.86 13.08 10.20
C ASP A 49 -4.91 12.55 9.12
N VAL A 50 -4.01 11.63 9.48
CA VAL A 50 -3.03 11.01 8.56
C VAL A 50 -2.96 9.51 8.79
N LEU A 51 -3.10 8.73 7.71
CA LEU A 51 -2.94 7.28 7.71
C LEU A 51 -1.90 6.85 6.69
N VAL A 52 -0.83 6.20 7.13
CA VAL A 52 0.21 5.65 6.24
C VAL A 52 0.18 4.13 6.30
N ASN A 53 -0.39 3.51 5.26
CA ASN A 53 -0.40 2.08 5.05
C ASN A 53 0.93 1.63 4.42
N ASN A 54 1.95 1.48 5.28
CA ASN A 54 3.31 1.09 4.89
C ASN A 54 3.59 -0.42 4.97
N ALA A 55 2.88 -1.14 5.85
CA ALA A 55 3.17 -2.55 6.13
C ALA A 55 3.02 -3.43 4.87
N ALA A 56 4.06 -4.20 4.56
CA ALA A 56 4.10 -5.13 3.43
C ALA A 56 5.18 -6.19 3.64
N ILE A 57 5.10 -7.27 2.87
CA ILE A 57 6.12 -8.32 2.77
C ILE A 57 6.51 -8.57 1.32
N ALA A 58 7.68 -9.18 1.15
CA ALA A 58 8.13 -9.77 -0.10
C ALA A 58 8.96 -11.01 0.23
N PHE A 59 8.80 -12.06 -0.57
CA PHE A 59 9.75 -13.18 -0.55
C PHE A 59 11.09 -12.73 -1.14
N LYS A 60 12.17 -13.36 -0.68
CA LYS A 60 13.50 -13.14 -1.24
C LYS A 60 13.62 -13.77 -2.61
N ASN A 61 14.55 -13.26 -3.43
CA ASN A 61 14.78 -13.79 -4.77
C ASN A 61 15.22 -15.27 -4.78
N ASP A 62 15.83 -15.73 -3.68
CA ASP A 62 16.29 -17.09 -3.44
C ASP A 62 15.31 -17.91 -2.57
N ALA A 63 14.09 -17.43 -2.35
CA ALA A 63 13.07 -18.20 -1.64
C ALA A 63 12.72 -19.48 -2.41
N THR A 64 12.75 -20.61 -1.70
CA THR A 64 12.48 -21.94 -2.27
C THR A 64 11.03 -22.39 -2.13
N ASP A 65 10.19 -21.58 -1.48
CA ASP A 65 8.77 -21.89 -1.31
C ASP A 65 8.05 -21.99 -2.67
N PRO A 66 7.05 -22.88 -2.82
CA PRO A 66 6.25 -22.96 -4.04
C PRO A 66 5.63 -21.61 -4.41
N PHE A 67 5.66 -21.24 -5.70
CA PHE A 67 5.20 -19.92 -6.15
C PHE A 67 3.74 -19.63 -5.77
N GLY A 68 2.86 -20.62 -5.81
CA GLY A 68 1.47 -20.47 -5.35
C GLY A 68 1.34 -20.08 -3.88
N TYR A 69 2.20 -20.62 -3.01
CA TYR A 69 2.25 -20.22 -1.60
C TYR A 69 2.80 -18.80 -1.45
N GLN A 70 3.83 -18.44 -2.22
CA GLN A 70 4.35 -17.08 -2.24
C GLN A 70 3.27 -16.07 -2.67
N ALA A 71 2.49 -16.40 -3.70
CA ALA A 71 1.37 -15.61 -4.19
C ALA A 71 0.30 -15.40 -3.11
N GLU A 72 -0.17 -16.49 -2.51
CA GLU A 72 -1.19 -16.45 -1.46
C GLU A 72 -0.74 -15.62 -0.25
N VAL A 73 0.45 -15.89 0.28
CA VAL A 73 0.97 -15.17 1.46
C VAL A 73 1.20 -13.69 1.15
N THR A 74 1.79 -13.37 0.00
CA THR A 74 2.09 -11.97 -0.36
C THR A 74 0.82 -11.15 -0.55
N LEU A 75 -0.19 -11.68 -1.26
CA LEU A 75 -1.44 -10.94 -1.50
C LEU A 75 -2.29 -10.86 -0.22
N ARG A 76 -2.28 -11.89 0.62
CA ARG A 76 -2.96 -11.88 1.92
C ARG A 76 -2.52 -10.70 2.78
N VAL A 77 -1.22 -10.43 2.85
CA VAL A 77 -0.67 -9.30 3.63
C VAL A 77 -0.76 -7.98 2.87
N ASN A 78 -0.26 -7.91 1.64
CA ASN A 78 -0.06 -6.63 0.97
C ASN A 78 -1.37 -6.02 0.43
N TYR A 79 -2.38 -6.86 0.15
CA TYR A 79 -3.63 -6.44 -0.49
C TYR A 79 -4.86 -6.71 0.39
N PHE A 80 -5.11 -7.96 0.78
CA PHE A 80 -6.35 -8.29 1.51
C PHE A 80 -6.37 -7.73 2.93
N ALA A 81 -5.26 -7.81 3.67
CA ALA A 81 -5.14 -7.16 4.97
C ALA A 81 -5.24 -5.63 4.87
N LEU A 82 -4.72 -5.02 3.79
CA LEU A 82 -4.89 -3.59 3.54
C LEU A 82 -6.36 -3.20 3.40
N ILE A 83 -7.16 -3.98 2.68
CA ILE A 83 -8.62 -3.76 2.58
C ILE A 83 -9.24 -3.72 3.99
N LYS A 84 -8.94 -4.72 4.83
CA LYS A 84 -9.48 -4.78 6.20
C LYS A 84 -9.07 -3.56 7.05
N VAL A 85 -7.81 -3.15 6.97
CA VAL A 85 -7.31 -1.96 7.66
C VAL A 85 -8.08 -0.73 7.20
N CYS A 86 -8.26 -0.56 5.90
CA CYS A 86 -9.01 0.54 5.32
C CYS A 86 -10.48 0.51 5.77
N ASP A 87 -11.17 -0.62 5.66
CA ASP A 87 -12.59 -0.74 6.02
C ASP A 87 -12.86 -0.39 7.49
N ILE A 88 -11.94 -0.77 8.40
CA ILE A 88 -12.07 -0.50 9.83
C ILE A 88 -11.64 0.94 10.20
N LEU A 89 -10.59 1.48 9.57
CA LEU A 89 -10.02 2.79 9.94
C LEU A 89 -10.60 3.96 9.16
N PHE A 90 -11.12 3.75 7.95
CA PHE A 90 -11.71 4.81 7.12
C PHE A 90 -12.91 5.52 7.76
N PRO A 91 -13.78 4.85 8.53
CA PRO A 91 -14.82 5.53 9.33
C PRO A 91 -14.27 6.54 10.34
N LEU A 92 -12.99 6.44 10.73
CA LEU A 92 -12.34 7.35 11.68
C LEU A 92 -11.62 8.53 11.01
N LEU A 93 -11.52 8.56 9.68
CA LEU A 93 -10.88 9.68 8.98
C LEU A 93 -11.66 10.98 9.23
N ARG A 94 -10.93 12.02 9.59
CA ARG A 94 -11.46 13.37 9.82
C ARG A 94 -11.56 14.14 8.49
N PRO A 95 -12.30 15.26 8.44
CA PRO A 95 -12.18 16.21 7.33
C PRO A 95 -10.71 16.54 7.08
N HIS A 96 -10.35 16.67 5.81
CA HIS A 96 -9.00 16.92 5.32
C HIS A 96 -8.00 15.77 5.60
N ALA A 97 -8.44 14.54 5.85
CA ALA A 97 -7.50 13.46 6.12
C ALA A 97 -6.66 13.03 4.91
N ARG A 98 -5.38 12.70 5.13
CA ARG A 98 -4.42 12.26 4.09
C ARG A 98 -4.07 10.80 4.31
N VAL A 99 -4.36 9.97 3.31
CA VAL A 99 -4.06 8.54 3.32
C VAL A 99 -2.99 8.24 2.29
N VAL A 100 -1.97 7.51 2.72
CA VAL A 100 -0.84 7.09 1.89
C VAL A 100 -0.79 5.57 1.87
N ASN A 101 -1.05 5.00 0.70
CA ASN A 101 -0.85 3.56 0.47
C ASN A 101 0.52 3.35 -0.16
N VAL A 102 1.46 2.77 0.59
CA VAL A 102 2.82 2.53 0.07
C VAL A 102 2.78 1.36 -0.91
N SER A 103 2.82 1.70 -2.20
CA SER A 103 2.89 0.75 -3.30
C SER A 103 4.38 0.44 -3.60
N SER A 104 4.79 0.46 -4.87
CA SER A 104 6.15 0.22 -5.34
C SER A 104 6.19 0.50 -6.84
N SER A 105 7.35 0.78 -7.43
CA SER A 105 7.56 0.73 -8.89
C SER A 105 7.02 -0.56 -9.52
N ALA A 106 7.02 -1.67 -8.76
CA ALA A 106 6.44 -2.95 -9.16
C ALA A 106 4.89 -2.93 -9.29
N GLY A 107 4.23 -1.93 -8.71
CA GLY A 107 2.79 -1.73 -8.71
C GLY A 107 2.26 -0.87 -9.84
N HIS A 108 3.06 -0.55 -10.86
CA HIS A 108 2.59 0.11 -12.08
C HIS A 108 1.80 -0.86 -12.97
N LEU A 109 0.71 -0.43 -13.60
CA LEU A 109 -0.18 -1.33 -14.35
C LEU A 109 0.51 -2.06 -15.51
N LEU A 110 1.45 -1.41 -16.21
CA LEU A 110 2.28 -1.99 -17.27
C LEU A 110 3.13 -3.20 -16.82
N ARG A 111 3.22 -3.47 -15.52
CA ARG A 111 3.86 -4.68 -14.97
C ARG A 111 3.00 -5.93 -15.14
N ILE A 112 1.72 -5.78 -15.47
CA ILE A 112 0.84 -6.88 -15.87
C ILE A 112 1.02 -7.15 -17.37
N PRO A 113 1.37 -8.39 -17.77
CA PRO A 113 1.58 -8.74 -19.18
C PRO A 113 0.29 -8.64 -20.03
N SER A 114 -0.83 -9.15 -19.52
CA SER A 114 -2.08 -9.18 -20.28
C SER A 114 -2.71 -7.79 -20.41
N GLU A 115 -2.92 -7.37 -21.66
CA GLU A 115 -3.65 -6.14 -21.98
C GLU A 115 -5.11 -6.18 -21.51
N GLU A 116 -5.76 -7.34 -21.58
CA GLU A 116 -7.15 -7.50 -21.13
C GLU A 116 -7.29 -7.28 -19.62
N ILE A 117 -6.36 -7.86 -18.84
CA ILE A 117 -6.31 -7.64 -17.39
C ILE A 117 -6.04 -6.16 -17.13
N ARG A 118 -5.07 -5.54 -17.82
CA ARG A 118 -4.79 -4.11 -17.66
C ARG A 118 -6.01 -3.24 -17.93
N LYS A 119 -6.72 -3.48 -19.04
CA LYS A 119 -7.95 -2.76 -19.38
C LYS A 119 -8.97 -2.85 -18.25
N LYS A 120 -9.21 -4.05 -17.73
CA LYS A 120 -10.17 -4.23 -16.62
C LYS A 120 -9.73 -3.50 -15.36
N LEU A 121 -8.46 -3.63 -14.97
CA LEU A 121 -7.92 -2.99 -13.76
C LEU A 121 -7.87 -1.45 -13.86
N ALA A 122 -7.89 -0.89 -15.08
CA ALA A 122 -7.92 0.54 -15.35
C ALA A 122 -9.34 1.14 -15.39
N GLU A 123 -10.40 0.31 -15.38
CA GLU A 123 -11.77 0.78 -15.53
C GLU A 123 -12.15 1.76 -14.40
N PRO A 124 -12.71 2.94 -14.72
CA PRO A 124 -13.14 3.92 -13.71
C PRO A 124 -14.22 3.38 -12.75
N LYS A 125 -14.96 2.34 -13.17
CA LYS A 125 -16.05 1.73 -12.40
C LYS A 125 -15.64 0.43 -11.69
N LEU A 126 -14.37 0.05 -11.74
CA LEU A 126 -13.87 -1.14 -11.06
C LEU A 126 -14.23 -1.11 -9.57
N THR A 127 -14.82 -2.20 -9.09
CA THR A 127 -15.18 -2.37 -7.68
C THR A 127 -14.08 -3.08 -6.89
N VAL A 128 -14.12 -2.99 -5.56
CA VAL A 128 -13.15 -3.69 -4.70
C VAL A 128 -13.36 -5.20 -4.80
N GLU A 129 -14.60 -5.62 -4.99
CA GLU A 129 -15.04 -7.00 -5.18
C GLU A 129 -14.45 -7.56 -6.48
N GLU A 130 -14.65 -6.89 -7.62
CA GLU A 130 -14.06 -7.29 -8.91
C GLU A 130 -12.52 -7.30 -8.83
N LEU A 131 -11.89 -6.27 -8.25
CA LEU A 131 -10.44 -6.24 -8.09
C LEU A 131 -9.96 -7.45 -7.25
N SER A 132 -10.70 -7.81 -6.21
CA SER A 132 -10.40 -8.96 -5.35
C SER A 132 -10.60 -10.30 -6.07
N GLU A 133 -11.56 -10.40 -6.98
CA GLU A 133 -11.71 -11.57 -7.86
C GLU A 133 -10.48 -11.77 -8.76
N TYR A 134 -9.93 -10.68 -9.33
CA TYR A 134 -8.70 -10.73 -10.10
C TYR A 134 -7.48 -11.13 -9.24
N MET A 135 -7.38 -10.59 -8.03
CA MET A 135 -6.34 -10.97 -7.08
C MET A 135 -6.42 -12.45 -6.69
N ASN A 136 -7.63 -12.98 -6.46
CA ASN A 136 -7.85 -14.41 -6.18
C ASN A 136 -7.57 -15.27 -7.42
N ASN A 137 -7.95 -14.83 -8.62
CA ASN A 137 -7.63 -15.52 -9.87
C ASN A 137 -6.11 -15.70 -10.05
N PHE A 138 -5.32 -14.66 -9.75
CA PHE A 138 -3.86 -14.79 -9.75
C PHE A 138 -3.37 -15.87 -8.77
N ILE A 139 -3.87 -15.87 -7.53
CA ILE A 139 -3.49 -16.88 -6.51
C ILE A 139 -3.80 -18.29 -7.00
N GLU A 140 -5.02 -18.52 -7.49
CA GLU A 140 -5.47 -19.85 -7.90
C GLU A 140 -4.79 -20.35 -9.19
N THR A 141 -4.43 -19.44 -10.11
CA THR A 141 -3.61 -19.80 -11.28
C THR A 141 -2.15 -20.03 -10.88
N ALA A 142 -1.59 -19.28 -9.94
CA ALA A 142 -0.24 -19.49 -9.42
C ALA A 142 -0.09 -20.83 -8.67
N LYS A 143 -1.09 -21.22 -7.86
CA LYS A 143 -1.15 -22.54 -7.19
C LYS A 143 -1.12 -23.71 -8.17
N ARG A 144 -1.67 -23.53 -9.37
CA ARG A 144 -1.67 -24.53 -10.45
C ARG A 144 -0.44 -24.45 -11.37
N GLY A 145 0.43 -23.45 -11.22
CA GLY A 145 1.55 -23.20 -12.14
C GLY A 145 1.11 -22.67 -13.50
N GLU A 146 -0.02 -21.96 -13.53
CA GLU A 146 -0.74 -21.55 -14.74
C GLU A 146 -0.83 -20.02 -14.91
N HIS A 147 -0.29 -19.24 -13.98
CA HIS A 147 -0.46 -17.79 -13.93
C HIS A 147 0.02 -17.09 -15.21
N GLU A 148 1.18 -17.46 -15.76
CA GLU A 148 1.72 -16.83 -16.97
C GLU A 148 0.84 -17.06 -18.20
N LYS A 149 0.33 -18.29 -18.40
CA LYS A 149 -0.63 -18.57 -19.48
C LYS A 149 -1.99 -17.87 -19.27
N ASN A 150 -2.30 -17.48 -18.04
CA ASN A 150 -3.47 -16.68 -17.69
C ASN A 150 -3.17 -15.17 -17.68
N GLY A 151 -2.02 -14.73 -18.21
CA GLY A 151 -1.72 -13.32 -18.44
C GLY A 151 -1.13 -12.57 -17.25
N TRP A 152 -0.78 -13.29 -16.17
CA TRP A 152 -0.15 -12.72 -14.98
C TRP A 152 1.38 -12.73 -15.07
N PRO A 153 2.07 -11.79 -14.41
CA PRO A 153 3.53 -11.83 -14.34
C PRO A 153 4.01 -12.93 -13.38
N ASN A 154 5.23 -13.41 -13.58
CA ASN A 154 5.89 -14.33 -12.64
C ASN A 154 6.46 -13.59 -11.40
N SER A 155 5.63 -12.80 -10.71
CA SER A 155 6.00 -12.10 -9.48
C SER A 155 4.77 -11.79 -8.63
N ALA A 156 4.63 -12.48 -7.50
CA ALA A 156 3.59 -12.23 -6.51
C ALA A 156 3.61 -10.80 -5.96
N TYR A 157 4.81 -10.26 -5.73
CA TYR A 157 4.97 -8.90 -5.24
C TYR A 157 4.43 -7.86 -6.24
N VAL A 158 4.73 -8.02 -7.54
CA VAL A 158 4.17 -7.16 -8.61
C VAL A 158 2.65 -7.16 -8.54
N VAL A 159 2.01 -8.34 -8.58
CA VAL A 159 0.54 -8.42 -8.59
C VAL A 159 -0.05 -7.78 -7.33
N SER A 160 0.55 -8.04 -6.16
CA SER A 160 0.11 -7.44 -4.90
C SER A 160 0.16 -5.91 -4.92
N LYS A 161 1.22 -5.31 -5.48
CA LYS A 161 1.41 -3.86 -5.52
C LYS A 161 0.58 -3.19 -6.63
N VAL A 162 0.31 -3.90 -7.73
CA VAL A 162 -0.69 -3.45 -8.72
C VAL A 162 -2.07 -3.42 -8.07
N GLY A 163 -2.42 -4.43 -7.26
CA GLY A 163 -3.63 -4.46 -6.45
C GLY A 163 -3.73 -3.27 -5.49
N VAL A 164 -2.66 -2.93 -4.77
CA VAL A 164 -2.62 -1.73 -3.88
C VAL A 164 -2.88 -0.43 -4.66
N SER A 165 -2.24 -0.26 -5.82
CA SER A 165 -2.42 0.92 -6.66
C SER A 165 -3.85 1.03 -7.19
N ALA A 166 -4.41 -0.07 -7.71
CA ALA A 166 -5.80 -0.12 -8.19
C ALA A 166 -6.79 0.14 -7.05
N LEU A 167 -6.60 -0.49 -5.89
CA LEU A 167 -7.42 -0.27 -4.70
C LEU A 167 -7.44 1.20 -4.29
N THR A 168 -6.28 1.86 -4.32
CA THR A 168 -6.16 3.29 -3.98
C THR A 168 -7.00 4.16 -4.89
N ARG A 169 -6.99 3.89 -6.21
CA ARG A 169 -7.83 4.60 -7.17
C ARG A 169 -9.32 4.41 -6.87
N ILE A 170 -9.74 3.16 -6.60
CA ILE A 170 -11.14 2.85 -6.24
C ILE A 170 -11.55 3.57 -4.95
N GLN A 171 -10.70 3.51 -3.92
CA GLN A 171 -10.95 4.16 -2.63
C GLN A 171 -11.06 5.67 -2.80
N HIS A 172 -10.14 6.31 -3.53
CA HIS A 172 -10.23 7.76 -3.74
C HIS A 172 -11.50 8.16 -4.50
N GLN A 173 -11.91 7.40 -5.53
CA GLN A 173 -13.19 7.63 -6.22
C GLN A 173 -14.40 7.57 -5.28
N LYS A 174 -14.38 6.67 -4.28
CA LYS A 174 -15.42 6.64 -3.22
C LYS A 174 -15.37 7.91 -2.37
N PHE A 175 -14.18 8.40 -1.99
CA PHE A 175 -14.03 9.62 -1.19
C PHE A 175 -14.39 10.90 -1.91
N LEU A 176 -14.39 10.93 -3.24
CA LEU A 176 -14.95 12.06 -4.01
C LEU A 176 -16.47 12.25 -3.78
N GLN A 177 -17.15 11.22 -3.28
CA GLN A 177 -18.58 11.24 -2.95
C GLN A 177 -18.84 11.23 -1.43
N ASP A 178 -17.79 11.25 -0.62
CA ASP A 178 -17.90 11.25 0.84
C ASP A 178 -18.36 12.63 1.34
N PRO A 179 -19.27 12.70 2.34
CA PRO A 179 -19.71 13.99 2.88
C PRO A 179 -18.62 14.75 3.66
N ARG A 180 -17.52 14.09 4.05
CA ARG A 180 -16.38 14.73 4.72
C ARG A 180 -15.53 15.46 3.70
N GLU A 181 -15.07 16.65 4.07
CA GLU A 181 -14.31 17.52 3.18
C GLU A 181 -12.92 16.96 2.89
N ASP A 182 -12.48 17.05 1.64
CA ASP A 182 -11.08 16.97 1.20
C ASP A 182 -10.26 15.75 1.73
N ILE A 183 -10.87 14.57 1.79
CA ILE A 183 -10.12 13.34 2.05
C ILE A 183 -9.34 12.95 0.79
N VAL A 184 -8.02 12.86 0.93
CA VAL A 184 -7.10 12.56 -0.17
C VAL A 184 -6.39 11.25 0.08
N ILE A 185 -6.41 10.37 -0.90
CA ILE A 185 -5.71 9.08 -0.85
C ILE A 185 -4.80 8.98 -2.06
N ASN A 186 -3.52 8.74 -1.84
CA ASN A 186 -2.55 8.54 -2.92
C ASN A 186 -1.77 7.24 -2.70
N HIS A 187 -1.26 6.66 -3.79
CA HIS A 187 -0.36 5.51 -3.73
C HIS A 187 1.04 5.92 -4.11
N VAL A 188 2.04 5.42 -3.37
CA VAL A 188 3.40 5.96 -3.43
C VAL A 188 4.42 4.87 -3.68
N HIS A 189 5.35 5.09 -4.61
CA HIS A 189 6.58 4.33 -4.70
C HIS A 189 7.68 5.05 -3.90
N PRO A 190 8.28 4.41 -2.87
CA PRO A 190 9.30 5.04 -2.04
C PRO A 190 10.73 4.95 -2.61
N GLY A 191 10.92 4.45 -3.83
CA GLY A 191 12.24 4.19 -4.40
C GLY A 191 12.80 2.82 -4.00
N TYR A 192 14.04 2.52 -4.42
CA TYR A 192 14.72 1.28 -4.03
C TYR A 192 15.57 1.53 -2.77
N VAL A 193 14.97 1.27 -1.61
CA VAL A 193 15.49 1.68 -0.29
C VAL A 193 16.31 0.57 0.37
N ASP A 194 17.42 0.94 1.01
CA ASP A 194 18.24 0.09 1.87
C ASP A 194 17.43 -0.36 3.11
N THR A 195 16.90 -1.59 3.06
CA THR A 195 16.09 -2.18 4.14
C THR A 195 16.30 -3.69 4.19
N ASP A 196 15.82 -4.32 5.27
CA ASP A 196 15.71 -5.78 5.36
C ASP A 196 14.99 -6.36 4.15
N MET A 197 13.91 -5.72 3.64
CA MET A 197 13.14 -6.23 2.50
C MET A 197 14.00 -6.35 1.25
N THR A 198 14.86 -5.36 0.98
CA THR A 198 15.73 -5.31 -0.19
C THR A 198 17.08 -6.03 0.02
N SER A 199 17.25 -6.68 1.17
CA SER A 199 18.53 -7.29 1.59
C SER A 199 19.67 -6.27 1.58
N HIS A 200 19.39 -5.03 1.98
CA HIS A 200 20.34 -3.93 2.00
C HIS A 200 21.04 -3.64 0.67
N LYS A 201 20.32 -3.84 -0.45
CA LYS A 201 20.82 -3.60 -1.82
C LYS A 201 20.25 -2.33 -2.46
N GLY A 202 19.33 -1.64 -1.79
CA GLY A 202 18.77 -0.38 -2.27
C GLY A 202 19.79 0.77 -2.16
N PRO A 203 19.93 1.64 -3.17
CA PRO A 203 20.85 2.78 -3.09
C PRO A 203 20.33 3.95 -2.27
N LEU A 204 19.02 4.00 -1.96
CA LEU A 204 18.43 5.08 -1.17
C LEU A 204 18.47 4.76 0.32
N THR A 205 18.74 5.76 1.17
CA THR A 205 18.58 5.62 2.62
C THR A 205 17.11 5.58 3.03
N ILE A 206 16.83 5.15 4.26
CA ILE A 206 15.46 5.14 4.80
C ILE A 206 14.84 6.53 4.86
N GLU A 207 15.63 7.59 5.08
CA GLU A 207 15.17 8.98 5.07
C GLU A 207 14.80 9.43 3.65
N GLN A 208 15.61 9.08 2.65
CA GLN A 208 15.30 9.35 1.25
C GLN A 208 14.04 8.59 0.81
N GLY A 209 13.87 7.35 1.25
CA GLY A 209 12.68 6.55 0.95
C GLY A 209 11.40 7.04 1.63
N ALA A 210 11.52 7.71 2.79
CA ALA A 210 10.39 8.28 3.50
C ALA A 210 9.88 9.58 2.88
N ASP A 211 10.68 10.23 2.02
CA ASP A 211 10.41 11.55 1.47
C ASP A 211 9.07 11.67 0.73
N ALA A 212 8.84 10.83 -0.29
CA ALA A 212 7.60 10.87 -1.07
C ALA A 212 6.34 10.45 -0.25
N PRO A 213 6.38 9.40 0.59
CA PRO A 213 5.28 9.11 1.51
C PRO A 213 4.96 10.27 2.46
N THR A 214 5.98 10.93 3.02
CA THR A 214 5.78 12.10 3.89
C THR A 214 5.24 13.30 3.12
N TYR A 215 5.70 13.56 1.90
CA TYR A 215 5.13 14.57 1.02
C TYR A 215 3.62 14.33 0.79
N ALA A 216 3.22 13.10 0.47
CA ALA A 216 1.82 12.75 0.25
C ALA A 216 0.96 12.86 1.53
N ALA A 217 1.55 12.54 2.69
CA ALA A 217 0.90 12.64 4.00
C ALA A 217 0.67 14.10 4.45
N LEU A 218 1.46 15.05 3.94
CA LEU A 218 1.46 16.45 4.35
C LEU A 218 0.91 17.40 3.28
N LEU A 219 0.18 16.88 2.30
CA LEU A 219 -0.47 17.71 1.28
C LEU A 219 -1.42 18.73 1.95
N PRO A 220 -1.46 19.98 1.44
CA PRO A 220 -2.29 21.02 2.02
C PRO A 220 -3.78 20.76 1.77
N GLU A 221 -4.62 21.42 2.59
CA GLU A 221 -6.06 21.48 2.39
C GLU A 221 -6.43 22.05 1.03
N GLY A 222 -7.39 21.41 0.37
CA GLY A 222 -7.89 21.80 -0.94
C GLY A 222 -6.91 21.56 -2.09
N VAL A 223 -5.88 20.74 -1.90
CA VAL A 223 -4.93 20.37 -2.97
C VAL A 223 -5.71 19.87 -4.20
N GLN A 224 -5.36 20.34 -5.39
CA GLN A 224 -6.05 19.89 -6.62
C GLN A 224 -5.42 18.62 -7.18
N SER A 225 -4.12 18.43 -6.98
CA SER A 225 -3.36 17.24 -7.33
C SER A 225 -2.07 17.21 -6.48
N PRO A 226 -1.61 16.05 -5.98
CA PRO A 226 -2.10 14.69 -6.28
C PRO A 226 -3.36 14.26 -5.49
N LYS A 227 -4.30 13.61 -6.19
CA LYS A 227 -5.59 13.13 -5.68
C LYS A 227 -5.98 11.78 -6.31
N GLY A 228 -5.70 10.67 -5.63
CA GLY A 228 -5.86 9.32 -6.20
C GLY A 228 -4.70 8.91 -7.10
N ASP A 229 -3.61 9.66 -7.05
CA ASP A 229 -2.52 9.60 -8.00
C ASP A 229 -1.39 8.66 -7.55
N TYR A 230 -0.61 8.23 -8.54
CA TYR A 230 0.61 7.47 -8.32
C TYR A 230 1.80 8.41 -8.17
N ILE A 231 2.34 8.51 -6.96
CA ILE A 231 3.45 9.41 -6.67
C ILE A 231 4.76 8.60 -6.68
N TRP A 232 5.71 9.04 -7.49
CA TRP A 232 7.06 8.47 -7.55
C TRP A 232 7.92 8.93 -6.38
N PHE A 233 9.07 8.29 -6.16
CA PHE A 233 9.96 8.65 -5.04
C PHE A 233 10.59 10.05 -5.22
N THR A 234 10.59 10.58 -6.44
CA THR A 234 10.95 11.95 -6.80
C THR A 234 9.82 12.97 -6.55
N ARG A 235 8.69 12.51 -5.99
CA ARG A 235 7.42 13.26 -5.83
C ARG A 235 6.68 13.59 -7.14
N GLU A 236 7.18 13.11 -8.26
CA GLU A 236 6.51 13.26 -9.55
C GLU A 236 5.25 12.40 -9.62
N ILE A 237 4.21 12.92 -10.26
CA ILE A 237 2.98 12.16 -10.54
C ILE A 237 3.21 11.33 -11.80
N VAL A 238 2.94 10.03 -11.70
CA VAL A 238 3.09 9.06 -12.79
C VAL A 238 1.71 8.62 -13.23
N ASP A 239 1.48 8.62 -14.54
CA ASP A 239 0.29 7.96 -15.08
C ASP A 239 0.43 6.44 -14.90
N TRP A 240 -0.36 5.91 -13.97
CA TRP A 240 -0.35 4.50 -13.62
C TRP A 240 -0.83 3.58 -14.75
N ILE A 241 -1.72 4.06 -15.63
CA ILE A 241 -2.38 3.26 -16.67
C ILE A 241 -1.48 3.18 -17.89
N ASP A 242 -1.24 4.33 -18.52
CA ASP A 242 -0.61 4.42 -19.85
C ASP A 242 0.77 5.09 -19.81
N GLY A 243 1.14 5.65 -18.66
CA GLY A 243 2.41 6.37 -18.49
C GLY A 243 3.63 5.47 -18.61
N PRO A 244 4.77 5.99 -19.11
CA PRO A 244 6.03 5.28 -18.98
C PRO A 244 6.37 5.15 -17.49
N THR A 245 6.84 3.98 -17.07
CA THR A 245 7.37 3.82 -15.72
C THR A 245 8.69 4.58 -15.60
N PRO A 246 8.83 5.56 -14.69
CA PRO A 246 10.09 6.27 -14.52
C PRO A 246 11.21 5.35 -14.03
N THR A 247 12.44 5.89 -13.96
CA THR A 247 13.59 5.15 -13.44
C THR A 247 13.33 4.64 -12.03
N LYS A 248 13.67 3.38 -11.79
CA LYS A 248 13.41 2.63 -10.54
C LYS A 248 14.41 2.92 -9.42
N VAL A 249 15.40 3.77 -9.69
CA VAL A 249 16.52 4.08 -8.79
C VAL A 249 16.21 5.38 -8.09
#